data_AF-A0A5D2BZH7-F1
#
_entry.id   AF-A0A5D2BZH7-F1
#
_cell.length_a   1.000
_cell.length_b   1.000
_cell.length_c   1.000
_cell.angle_alpha   90.00
_cell.angle_beta   90.00
_cell.angle_gamma   90.00
#
_symmetry.space_group_name_H-M   'P 1'
#
loop_
_entity.id
_entity.type
_entity.pdbx_description
1 polymer ?
#
loop_
_entity_poly.entity_id
_entity_poly.type
_entity_poly.pdbx_seq_one_letter_code
_entity_poly.pdbx_strand_id
1 'polypeptide(L)'
;MRCVYTRKSMSEYDPRLIAPTCLYLASKAEESTVQARLLVFYIKKLNSDEKYRYEIKEILEMEMKILEALNYYLVVFHPYRTLAQLLQDAGINDMSMTQLSWGLVNDTYKMDLILIHPPYLIALACMYIASVHREKDITTWFEELSVDMNVVKNISMEILDFYENYKISDERINAAFSKLDFKP
;
A
#
# COMPACT_ATOMS: atom_id res chain seq x y z
N MET A 1 -10.66 -3.44 -0.78
CA MET A 1 -10.71 -4.04 -2.13
C MET A 1 -9.93 -5.35 -2.22
N ARG A 2 -8.61 -5.38 -1.96
CA ARG A 2 -7.83 -6.65 -2.04
C ARG A 2 -8.41 -7.77 -1.16
N CYS A 3 -8.71 -7.50 0.12
CA CYS A 3 -9.34 -8.46 1.02
C CYS A 3 -10.72 -8.97 0.57
N VAL A 4 -11.42 -8.23 -0.30
CA VAL A 4 -12.69 -8.68 -0.87
C VAL A 4 -12.39 -9.73 -1.95
N TYR A 5 -11.42 -9.46 -2.82
CA TYR A 5 -11.07 -10.35 -3.93
C TYR A 5 -10.25 -11.57 -3.54
N THR A 6 -9.71 -11.64 -2.33
CA THR A 6 -9.22 -12.90 -1.78
C THR A 6 -10.34 -13.87 -1.40
N ARG A 7 -11.58 -13.37 -1.25
CA ARG A 7 -12.76 -14.15 -0.82
C ARG A 7 -13.84 -14.28 -1.89
N LYS A 8 -13.91 -13.33 -2.81
CA LYS A 8 -14.96 -13.20 -3.84
C LYS A 8 -14.35 -13.11 -5.23
N SER A 9 -15.05 -13.65 -6.22
CA SER A 9 -14.61 -13.59 -7.63
C SER A 9 -14.86 -12.22 -8.24
N MET A 10 -13.95 -11.77 -9.11
CA MET A 10 -14.12 -10.55 -9.93
C MET A 10 -15.32 -10.63 -10.88
N SER A 11 -15.79 -11.83 -11.22
CA SER A 11 -17.00 -12.02 -12.03
C SER A 11 -18.29 -11.81 -11.23
N GLU A 12 -18.25 -12.08 -9.93
CA GLU A 12 -19.42 -11.92 -9.03
C GLU A 12 -19.55 -10.46 -8.59
N TYR A 13 -18.42 -9.80 -8.31
CA TYR A 13 -18.40 -8.42 -7.87
C TYR A 13 -17.57 -7.53 -8.82
N ASP A 14 -18.27 -6.69 -9.60
CA ASP A 14 -17.66 -5.77 -10.56
C ASP A 14 -16.64 -4.82 -9.89
N PRO A 15 -15.35 -4.84 -10.29
CA PRO A 15 -14.32 -3.93 -9.78
C PRO A 15 -14.66 -2.45 -9.86
N ARG A 16 -15.42 -2.05 -10.88
CA ARG A 16 -15.81 -0.66 -11.08
C ARG A 16 -16.82 -0.17 -10.05
N LEU A 17 -17.63 -1.07 -9.50
CA LEU A 17 -18.56 -0.77 -8.39
C LEU A 17 -17.90 -1.03 -7.03
N ILE A 18 -17.08 -2.08 -6.88
CA ILE A 18 -16.37 -2.33 -5.61
C ILE A 18 -15.44 -1.17 -5.27
N ALA A 19 -14.64 -0.67 -6.22
CA ALA A 19 -13.64 0.36 -5.94
C ALA A 19 -14.22 1.59 -5.23
N PRO A 20 -15.28 2.24 -5.76
CA PRO A 20 -15.91 3.35 -5.07
C PRO A 20 -16.61 2.93 -3.77
N THR A 21 -17.27 1.78 -3.71
CA THR A 21 -17.93 1.34 -2.48
C THR A 21 -16.91 1.02 -1.36
N CYS A 22 -15.73 0.49 -1.69
CA CYS A 22 -14.62 0.35 -0.75
C CYS A 22 -14.15 1.71 -0.24
N LEU A 23 -14.02 2.71 -1.12
CA LEU A 23 -13.66 4.07 -0.73
C LEU A 23 -14.72 4.68 0.20
N TYR A 24 -16.00 4.49 -0.11
CA TYR A 24 -17.12 4.93 0.73
C TYR A 24 -17.05 4.30 2.12
N LEU A 25 -16.84 2.97 2.18
CA LEU A 25 -16.78 2.24 3.43
C LEU A 25 -15.53 2.61 4.26
N ALA A 26 -14.37 2.73 3.62
CA ALA A 26 -13.14 3.19 4.26
C ALA A 26 -13.28 4.60 4.84
N SER A 27 -13.97 5.51 4.13
CA SER A 27 -14.24 6.87 4.63
C SER A 27 -15.05 6.86 5.93
N LYS A 28 -15.94 5.87 6.11
CA LYS A 28 -16.71 5.71 7.33
C LYS A 28 -15.89 5.07 8.45
N ALA A 29 -15.06 4.08 8.13
CA ALA A 29 -14.19 3.41 9.09
C ALA A 29 -13.11 4.34 9.66
N GLU A 30 -12.56 5.23 8.82
CA GLU A 30 -11.51 6.21 9.17
C GLU A 30 -12.09 7.55 9.67
N GLU A 31 -13.37 7.58 10.08
CA GLU A 31 -14.07 8.77 10.60
C GLU A 31 -14.03 10.01 9.68
N SER A 32 -13.75 9.81 8.39
CA SER A 32 -13.65 10.83 7.35
C SER A 32 -14.83 10.75 6.38
N THR A 33 -16.04 10.73 6.93
CA THR A 33 -17.25 10.31 6.21
C THR A 33 -17.54 11.13 4.96
N VAL A 34 -17.79 10.45 3.83
CA VAL A 34 -18.18 11.07 2.55
C VAL A 34 -19.63 10.74 2.22
N GLN A 35 -20.42 11.70 1.72
CA GLN A 35 -21.79 11.41 1.26
C GLN A 35 -21.77 10.58 -0.05
N ALA A 36 -22.58 9.52 -0.12
CA ALA A 36 -22.65 8.66 -1.31
C ALA A 36 -23.01 9.44 -2.60
N ARG A 37 -23.82 10.50 -2.50
CA ARG A 37 -24.15 11.39 -3.62
C ARG A 37 -22.91 12.06 -4.22
N LEU A 38 -21.97 12.48 -3.37
CA LEU A 38 -20.73 13.12 -3.81
C LEU A 38 -19.83 12.11 -4.54
N LEU A 39 -19.78 10.88 -4.03
CA LEU A 39 -19.03 9.80 -4.64
C LEU A 39 -19.56 9.45 -6.05
N VAL A 40 -20.88 9.28 -6.21
CA VAL A 40 -21.51 9.06 -7.52
C VAL A 40 -21.20 10.22 -8.49
N PHE A 41 -21.25 11.46 -8.00
CA PHE A 41 -20.91 12.64 -8.80
C PHE A 41 -19.46 12.59 -9.32
N TYR A 42 -18.49 12.30 -8.45
CA TYR A 42 -17.08 12.24 -8.85
C TYR A 42 -16.77 11.06 -9.76
N ILE A 43 -17.39 9.89 -9.55
CA ILE A 43 -17.20 8.73 -10.45
C ILE A 43 -17.60 9.10 -11.89
N LYS A 44 -18.79 9.72 -12.05
CA LYS A 44 -19.30 10.18 -13.35
C LYS A 44 -18.46 11.30 -13.94
N LYS A 45 -17.87 12.16 -13.11
CA LYS A 45 -16.99 13.25 -13.56
C LYS A 45 -15.63 12.73 -14.03
N LEU A 46 -15.07 11.73 -13.35
CA LEU A 46 -13.77 11.15 -13.68
C LEU A 46 -13.83 10.18 -14.86
N ASN A 47 -14.97 9.50 -15.05
CA ASN A 47 -15.17 8.53 -16.11
C ASN A 47 -16.45 8.84 -16.90
N SER A 48 -16.28 9.19 -18.18
CA SER A 48 -17.40 9.47 -19.09
C SER A 48 -18.07 8.22 -19.68
N ASP A 49 -17.51 7.03 -19.46
CA ASP A 49 -18.06 5.77 -19.97
C ASP A 49 -19.35 5.40 -19.23
N GLU A 50 -20.38 5.00 -19.99
CA GLU A 50 -21.67 4.51 -19.49
C GLU A 50 -21.52 3.42 -18.42
N LYS A 51 -20.44 2.63 -18.49
CA LYS A 51 -20.13 1.56 -17.53
C LYS A 51 -19.91 2.05 -16.09
N TYR A 52 -19.71 3.35 -15.87
CA TYR A 52 -19.52 3.94 -14.54
C TYR A 52 -20.77 4.67 -14.03
N ARG A 53 -21.91 4.53 -14.70
CA ARG A 53 -23.17 5.16 -14.29
C ARG A 53 -23.88 4.38 -13.18
N TYR A 54 -23.24 4.32 -12.02
CA TYR A 54 -23.85 3.74 -10.83
C TYR A 54 -24.77 4.76 -10.13
N GLU A 55 -25.84 4.24 -9.54
CA GLU A 55 -26.75 4.95 -8.65
C GLU A 55 -26.36 4.77 -7.18
N ILE A 56 -26.88 5.65 -6.32
CA ILE A 56 -26.64 5.57 -4.88
C ILE A 56 -27.12 4.23 -4.31
N LYS A 57 -28.24 3.71 -4.82
CA LYS A 57 -28.81 2.43 -4.39
C LYS A 57 -27.81 1.28 -4.59
N GLU A 58 -27.13 1.22 -5.73
CA GLU A 58 -26.17 0.16 -6.04
C GLU A 58 -24.94 0.22 -5.12
N ILE A 59 -24.47 1.42 -4.77
CA ILE A 59 -23.38 1.60 -3.80
C ILE A 59 -23.80 1.08 -2.43
N LEU A 60 -25.00 1.42 -1.95
CA LEU A 60 -25.50 1.00 -0.64
C LEU A 60 -25.76 -0.52 -0.58
N GLU A 61 -26.28 -1.12 -1.65
CA GLU A 61 -26.45 -2.57 -1.74
C GLU A 61 -25.09 -3.29 -1.75
N MET A 62 -24.12 -2.77 -2.51
CA MET A 62 -22.77 -3.32 -2.54
C MET A 62 -22.04 -3.15 -1.21
N GLU A 63 -22.33 -2.08 -0.46
CA GLU A 63 -21.75 -1.83 0.85
C GLU A 63 -22.04 -2.99 1.81
N MET A 64 -23.31 -3.40 1.89
CA MET A 64 -23.73 -4.54 2.72
C MET A 64 -23.03 -5.83 2.29
N LYS A 65 -22.89 -6.07 0.99
CA LYS A 65 -22.18 -7.25 0.45
C LYS A 65 -20.69 -7.25 0.78
N ILE A 66 -20.05 -6.08 0.81
CA ILE A 66 -18.63 -5.95 1.16
C ILE A 66 -18.45 -6.16 2.67
N LEU A 67 -19.32 -5.59 3.50
CA LEU A 67 -19.30 -5.80 4.95
C LEU A 67 -19.37 -7.28 5.32
N GLU A 68 -20.32 -8.00 4.72
CA GLU A 68 -20.47 -9.45 4.89
C GLU A 68 -19.23 -10.20 4.39
N ALA A 69 -18.74 -9.89 3.18
CA ALA A 69 -17.55 -10.54 2.62
C ALA A 69 -16.31 -10.34 3.50
N LEU A 70 -16.19 -9.21 4.20
CA LEU A 70 -15.08 -8.90 5.10
C LEU A 70 -15.29 -9.41 6.52
N ASN A 71 -16.41 -10.07 6.84
CA ASN A 71 -16.82 -10.41 8.21
C ASN A 71 -16.72 -9.19 9.15
N TYR A 72 -17.04 -7.99 8.65
CA TYR A 72 -16.98 -6.73 9.39
C TYR A 72 -15.59 -6.35 9.94
N TYR A 73 -14.50 -6.97 9.47
CA TYR A 73 -13.13 -6.54 9.78
C TYR A 73 -12.78 -5.29 8.96
N LEU A 74 -13.01 -4.11 9.56
CA LEU A 74 -12.81 -2.81 8.90
C LEU A 74 -11.53 -2.07 9.29
N VAL A 75 -10.93 -2.42 10.42
CA VAL A 75 -9.68 -1.78 10.89
C VAL A 75 -8.50 -2.34 10.11
N VAL A 76 -7.76 -1.47 9.43
CA VAL A 76 -6.56 -1.82 8.67
C VAL A 76 -5.35 -1.10 9.27
N PHE A 77 -4.31 -1.86 9.59
CA PHE A 77 -3.05 -1.28 10.05
C PHE A 77 -2.17 -0.97 8.85
N HIS A 78 -1.81 0.31 8.69
CA HIS A 78 -0.99 0.77 7.58
C HIS A 78 0.48 0.99 8.01
N PRO A 79 1.46 0.72 7.14
CA PRO A 79 2.90 0.89 7.42
C PRO A 79 3.33 2.34 7.67
N TYR A 80 2.53 3.35 7.30
CA TYR A 80 2.92 4.77 7.39
C TYR A 80 3.25 5.22 8.81
N ARG A 81 2.43 4.84 9.79
CA ARG A 81 2.64 5.23 11.20
C ARG A 81 3.95 4.63 11.71
N THR A 82 4.17 3.35 11.44
CA THR A 82 5.38 2.65 11.83
C THR A 82 6.61 3.20 11.13
N LEU A 83 6.52 3.49 9.83
CA LEU A 83 7.61 4.10 9.07
C LEU A 83 8.06 5.42 9.70
N ALA A 84 7.13 6.32 10.04
CA ALA A 84 7.46 7.58 10.67
C ALA A 84 8.19 7.41 12.02
N GLN A 85 7.74 6.44 12.83
CA GLN A 85 8.38 6.12 14.11
C GLN A 85 9.79 5.54 13.92
N LEU A 86 9.96 4.62 12.97
CA LEU A 86 11.26 3.99 12.68
C LEU A 86 12.27 5.00 12.11
N LEU A 87 11.86 5.88 11.21
CA LEU A 87 12.73 6.93 10.67
C LEU A 87 13.19 7.89 11.76
N GLN A 88 12.30 8.25 12.69
CA GLN A 88 12.63 9.10 13.84
C GLN A 88 13.60 8.40 14.79
N ASP A 89 13.36 7.13 15.09
CA ASP A 89 14.20 6.31 15.97
C ASP A 89 15.60 6.09 15.39
N ALA A 90 15.70 5.85 14.08
CA ALA A 90 16.97 5.76 13.35
C ALA A 90 17.72 7.12 13.21
N GLY A 91 17.16 8.22 13.73
CA GLY A 91 17.74 9.55 13.60
C GLY A 91 17.75 10.10 12.16
N ILE A 92 16.93 9.54 11.26
CA ILE A 92 16.84 9.95 9.86
C ILE A 92 15.95 11.19 9.74
N ASN A 93 16.59 12.36 9.68
CA ASN A 93 15.94 13.64 9.42
C ASN A 93 15.99 14.08 7.95
N ASP A 94 16.49 13.21 7.07
CA ASP A 94 16.63 13.49 5.64
C ASP A 94 15.25 13.39 4.94
N MET A 95 14.71 14.54 4.55
CA MET A 95 13.44 14.64 3.83
C MET A 95 13.42 13.79 2.56
N SER A 96 14.56 13.65 1.86
CA SER A 96 14.65 12.88 0.63
C SER A 96 14.52 11.37 0.87
N MET A 97 15.03 10.88 2.01
CA MET A 97 14.88 9.51 2.49
C MET A 97 13.44 9.22 2.92
N THR A 98 12.84 10.14 3.67
CA THR A 98 11.44 10.03 4.11
C THR A 98 10.50 9.99 2.92
N GLN A 99 10.68 10.87 1.94
CA GLN A 99 9.86 10.90 0.72
C GLN A 99 10.02 9.64 -0.13
N LEU A 100 11.25 9.14 -0.27
CA LEU A 100 11.50 7.89 -1.00
C LEU A 100 10.84 6.70 -0.30
N SER A 101 11.05 6.56 1.01
CA SER A 101 10.46 5.47 1.80
C SER A 101 8.94 5.51 1.77
N TRP A 102 8.35 6.71 1.88
CA TRP A 102 6.91 6.91 1.78
C TRP A 102 6.37 6.55 0.38
N GLY A 103 7.09 6.94 -0.67
CA GLY A 103 6.76 6.59 -2.05
C GLY A 103 6.76 5.07 -2.27
N LEU A 104 7.79 4.38 -1.78
CA LEU A 104 7.87 2.91 -1.82
C LEU A 104 6.69 2.28 -1.08
N VAL A 105 6.35 2.77 0.11
CA VAL A 105 5.17 2.29 0.86
C VAL A 105 3.89 2.44 0.05
N ASN A 106 3.68 3.57 -0.63
CA ASN A 106 2.50 3.75 -1.49
C ASN A 106 2.44 2.69 -2.61
N ASP A 107 3.59 2.37 -3.20
CA ASP A 107 3.67 1.41 -4.29
C ASP A 107 3.47 -0.04 -3.82
N THR A 108 3.78 -0.37 -2.55
CA THR A 108 3.49 -1.70 -1.99
C THR A 108 2.01 -2.09 -2.02
N TYR A 109 1.07 -1.12 -2.07
CA TYR A 109 -0.36 -1.43 -2.21
C TYR A 109 -0.75 -1.97 -3.58
N LYS A 110 0.12 -1.82 -4.59
CA LYS A 110 -0.03 -2.46 -5.90
C LYS A 110 0.30 -3.96 -5.81
N MET A 111 1.04 -4.37 -4.79
CA MET A 111 1.46 -5.75 -4.52
C MET A 111 0.60 -6.41 -3.44
N ASP A 112 0.80 -7.71 -3.19
CA ASP A 112 0.11 -8.47 -2.14
C ASP A 112 0.74 -8.33 -0.75
N LEU A 113 1.82 -7.56 -0.61
CA LEU A 113 2.60 -7.42 0.62
C LEU A 113 1.75 -7.11 1.86
N ILE A 114 0.78 -6.18 1.76
CA ILE A 114 -0.07 -5.78 2.90
C ILE A 114 -1.01 -6.91 3.38
N LEU A 115 -1.20 -7.95 2.58
CA LEU A 115 -1.99 -9.13 2.94
C LEU A 115 -1.14 -10.25 3.54
N ILE A 116 0.16 -10.27 3.25
CA ILE A 116 1.07 -11.38 3.58
C ILE A 116 1.95 -11.01 4.78
N HIS A 117 2.36 -9.74 4.89
CA HIS A 117 3.33 -9.28 5.88
C HIS A 117 2.74 -8.25 6.85
N PRO A 118 3.15 -8.30 8.13
CA PRO A 118 2.91 -7.23 9.09
C PRO A 118 3.37 -5.85 8.59
N PRO A 119 2.63 -4.76 8.86
CA PRO A 119 2.96 -3.41 8.36
C PRO A 119 4.35 -2.91 8.75
N TYR A 120 4.88 -3.31 9.91
CA TYR A 120 6.21 -2.88 10.33
C TYR A 120 7.33 -3.49 9.47
N LEU A 121 7.18 -4.73 9.00
CA LEU A 121 8.18 -5.37 8.12
C LEU A 121 8.19 -4.72 6.75
N ILE A 122 7.02 -4.34 6.22
CA ILE A 122 6.91 -3.59 4.98
C ILE A 122 7.60 -2.22 5.13
N ALA A 123 7.37 -1.52 6.24
CA ALA A 123 8.01 -0.25 6.52
C ALA A 123 9.55 -0.38 6.60
N LEU A 124 10.06 -1.41 7.30
CA LEU A 124 11.50 -1.71 7.37
C LEU A 124 12.08 -2.02 6.00
N ALA A 125 11.39 -2.81 5.17
CA ALA A 125 11.84 -3.14 3.82
C ALA A 125 11.90 -1.90 2.90
N CYS A 126 10.90 -1.01 2.95
CA CYS A 126 10.90 0.24 2.20
C CYS A 126 12.05 1.17 2.66
N MET A 127 12.27 1.27 3.97
CA MET A 127 13.35 2.08 4.53
C MET A 127 14.73 1.49 4.21
N TYR A 128 14.86 0.15 4.19
CA TYR A 128 16.08 -0.55 3.79
C TYR A 128 16.42 -0.24 2.33
N ILE A 129 15.48 -0.38 1.40
CA ILE A 129 15.67 -0.01 -0.01
C ILE A 129 16.09 1.46 -0.14
N ALA A 130 15.39 2.37 0.55
CA ALA A 130 15.71 3.80 0.51
C ALA A 130 17.14 4.08 1.00
N SER A 131 17.58 3.40 2.07
CA SER A 131 18.91 3.58 2.66
C SER A 131 20.01 3.12 1.70
N VAL A 132 19.80 1.99 1.02
CA VAL A 132 20.75 1.47 0.05
C VAL A 132 20.79 2.37 -1.19
N HIS A 133 19.64 2.87 -1.64
CA HIS A 133 19.57 3.80 -2.76
C HIS A 133 20.35 5.10 -2.47
N ARG A 134 20.20 5.66 -1.27
CA ARG A 134 20.83 6.93 -0.84
C ARG A 134 22.22 6.77 -0.21
N GLU A 135 22.74 5.55 -0.17
CA GLU A 135 24.03 5.25 0.48
C GLU A 135 24.08 5.69 1.95
N LYS A 136 22.94 5.64 2.64
CA LYS A 136 22.86 5.90 4.07
C LYS A 136 23.18 4.62 4.83
N ASP A 137 24.17 4.71 5.71
CA ASP A 137 24.50 3.61 6.60
C ASP A 137 23.56 3.60 7.80
N ILE A 138 22.72 2.57 7.87
CA ILE A 138 21.80 2.30 8.96
C ILE A 138 21.95 0.87 9.48
N THR A 139 23.10 0.24 9.19
CA THR A 139 23.41 -1.15 9.56
C THR A 139 23.38 -1.35 11.07
N THR A 140 24.08 -0.49 11.82
CA THR A 140 24.12 -0.54 13.29
C THR A 140 22.73 -0.44 13.92
N TRP A 141 21.88 0.46 13.40
CA TRP A 141 20.51 0.60 13.90
C TRP A 141 19.65 -0.64 13.58
N PHE A 142 19.84 -1.27 12.42
CA PHE A 142 19.18 -2.54 12.09
C PHE A 142 19.67 -3.70 12.97
N GLU A 143 20.94 -3.71 13.38
CA GLU A 143 21.48 -4.73 14.30
C GLU A 143 20.88 -4.62 15.71
N GLU A 144 20.54 -3.40 16.15
CA GLU A 144 19.87 -3.15 17.43
C GLU A 144 18.40 -3.59 17.41
N LEU A 145 17.75 -3.52 16.26
CA LEU A 145 16.44 -4.09 16.04
C LEU A 145 16.56 -5.61 16.00
N SER A 146 16.02 -6.30 17.01
CA SER A 146 15.94 -7.77 17.06
C SER A 146 14.95 -8.34 16.02
N VAL A 147 15.12 -8.00 14.75
CA VAL A 147 14.28 -8.36 13.60
C VAL A 147 15.09 -9.25 12.65
N ASP A 148 14.43 -10.24 12.05
CA ASP A 148 15.07 -11.11 11.06
C ASP A 148 15.30 -10.34 9.74
N MET A 149 16.56 -9.98 9.49
CA MET A 149 16.98 -9.28 8.28
C MET A 149 16.77 -10.08 7.01
N ASN A 150 16.70 -11.42 7.07
CA ASN A 150 16.39 -12.22 5.89
C ASN A 150 14.97 -11.94 5.41
N VAL A 151 14.02 -11.77 6.34
CA VAL A 151 12.62 -11.43 6.00
C VAL A 151 12.56 -10.04 5.39
N VAL A 152 13.25 -9.06 5.97
CA VAL A 152 13.32 -7.69 5.43
C VAL A 152 13.92 -7.70 4.01
N LYS A 153 15.02 -8.42 3.80
CA LYS A 153 15.69 -8.54 2.50
C LYS A 153 14.78 -9.21 1.46
N ASN A 154 14.08 -10.29 1.83
CA ASN A 154 13.13 -10.96 0.94
C ASN A 154 11.99 -10.03 0.49
N ILE A 155 11.39 -9.29 1.43
CA ILE A 155 10.34 -8.31 1.11
C ILE A 155 10.91 -7.20 0.22
N SER A 156 12.13 -6.73 0.51
CA SER A 156 12.80 -5.72 -0.32
C SER A 156 13.04 -6.20 -1.75
N MET A 157 13.47 -7.45 -1.92
CA MET A 157 13.63 -8.05 -3.24
C MET A 157 12.29 -8.16 -3.97
N GLU A 158 11.22 -8.58 -3.31
CA GLU A 158 9.89 -8.65 -3.94
C GLU A 158 9.40 -7.26 -4.42
N ILE A 159 9.63 -6.21 -3.61
CA ILE A 159 9.32 -4.82 -3.99
C ILE A 159 10.09 -4.42 -5.25
N LEU A 160 11.36 -4.80 -5.32
CA LEU A 160 12.25 -4.46 -6.42
C LEU A 160 11.91 -5.25 -7.69
N ASP A 161 11.70 -6.56 -7.59
CA ASP A 161 11.24 -7.41 -8.69
C ASP A 161 9.94 -6.87 -9.31
N PHE A 162 9.04 -6.29 -8.50
CA PHE A 162 7.86 -5.61 -9.02
C PHE A 162 8.22 -4.42 -9.94
N TYR A 163 9.21 -3.60 -9.60
CA TYR A 163 9.63 -2.48 -10.44
C TYR A 163 10.29 -2.93 -11.76
N GLU A 164 11.07 -4.01 -11.75
CA GLU A 164 11.63 -4.56 -13.00
C GLU A 164 10.54 -5.06 -13.95
N ASN A 165 9.59 -5.83 -13.41
CA ASN A 165 8.56 -6.49 -14.20
C ASN A 165 7.52 -5.51 -14.76
N TYR A 166 7.20 -4.44 -14.04
CA TYR A 166 6.13 -3.52 -14.43
C TYR A 166 6.57 -2.36 -15.34
N LYS A 167 7.85 -2.27 -15.73
CA LYS A 167 8.43 -1.11 -16.47
C LYS A 167 7.95 0.23 -15.91
N ILE A 168 7.78 0.33 -14.59
CA ILE A 168 7.72 1.63 -13.92
C ILE A 168 9.18 2.07 -13.89
N SER A 169 9.68 2.56 -15.02
CA SER A 169 11.03 3.09 -15.18
C SER A 169 11.12 4.39 -14.38
N ASP A 170 11.25 4.25 -13.07
CA ASP A 170 11.65 5.33 -12.19
C ASP A 170 13.17 5.26 -12.07
N GLU A 171 13.88 6.27 -12.57
CA GLU A 171 15.34 6.41 -12.42
C GLU A 171 15.77 6.29 -10.95
N ARG A 172 14.84 6.55 -10.02
CA ARG A 172 14.97 6.43 -8.56
C ARG A 172 15.27 5.01 -8.05
N ILE A 173 15.07 3.94 -8.82
CA ILE A 173 15.14 2.57 -8.25
C ILE A 173 16.27 1.75 -8.88
N ASN A 174 16.65 2.03 -10.12
CA ASN A 174 17.72 1.33 -10.85
C ASN A 174 19.07 1.28 -10.09
N ALA A 175 19.42 2.35 -9.36
CA ALA A 175 20.66 2.39 -8.58
C ALA A 175 20.60 1.59 -7.25
N ALA A 176 19.40 1.25 -6.75
CA ALA A 176 19.24 0.45 -5.53
C ALA A 176 19.52 -1.04 -5.80
N PHE A 177 19.07 -1.56 -6.95
CA PHE A 177 19.29 -2.94 -7.39
C PHE A 177 20.77 -3.32 -7.40
N SER A 178 21.61 -2.55 -8.11
CA SER A 178 23.04 -2.84 -8.23
C SER A 178 23.80 -2.82 -6.92
N LYS A 179 23.21 -2.34 -5.82
CA LYS A 179 23.88 -2.22 -4.51
C LYS A 179 23.39 -3.27 -3.52
N LEU A 180 22.19 -3.81 -3.71
CA LEU A 180 21.61 -4.84 -2.83
C LEU A 180 22.25 -6.21 -3.03
N ASP A 181 22.66 -6.53 -4.25
CA ASP A 181 23.37 -7.79 -4.56
C ASP A 181 24.73 -7.91 -3.86
N PHE A 182 25.31 -6.79 -3.41
CA PHE A 182 26.66 -6.74 -2.82
C PHE A 182 26.67 -6.52 -1.31
N LYS A 183 25.54 -6.18 -0.68
CA LYS A 183 25.47 -6.04 0.78
C LYS A 183 24.99 -7.35 1.42
N PRO A 184 25.79 -7.97 2.31
CA PRO A 184 25.40 -9.19 3.03
C PRO A 184 24.11 -8.95 3.82
#